data_AF-A0A6P0U2P2-F1
#
_entry.id   AF-A0A6P0U2P2-F1
#
_cell.length_a   1.000
_cell.length_b   1.000
_cell.length_c   1.000
_cell.angle_alpha   90.00
_cell.angle_beta   90.00
_cell.angle_gamma   90.00
#
_symmetry.space_group_name_H-M   'P 1'
#
loop_
_entity.id
_entity.type
_entity.pdbx_description
1 polymer ?
#
loop_
_entity_poly.entity_id
_entity_poly.type
_entity_poly.pdbx_seq_one_letter_code
_entity_poly.pdbx_strand_id
1 'polypeptide(L)'
;IDDLVFENGILGLSVGQQPKVTDIDNGEDDPDTSIQFQIFYSYRISNNIDITSGFFVETQPEHDDRNDPILVFVTRSTFRF
;
A
#
# COMPACT_ATOMS: atom_id res chain seq x y z
N ILE A 1 12.40 -27.28 -4.37
CA ILE A 1 12.38 -25.90 -3.80
C ILE A 1 11.07 -25.87 -3.08
N ASP A 2 11.06 -26.56 -1.94
CA ASP A 2 9.82 -26.99 -1.33
C ASP A 2 9.67 -26.11 -0.09
N ASP A 3 8.54 -25.41 -0.02
CA ASP A 3 8.07 -24.76 1.19
C ASP A 3 8.89 -23.54 1.69
N LEU A 4 9.16 -22.58 0.80
CA LEU A 4 9.69 -21.28 1.24
C LEU A 4 8.53 -20.37 1.67
N VAL A 5 8.19 -20.48 2.95
CA VAL A 5 7.61 -19.47 3.85
C VAL A 5 6.23 -19.82 4.44
N PHE A 6 5.14 -20.06 3.70
CA PHE A 6 3.87 -20.59 4.26
C PHE A 6 2.99 -21.28 3.19
N GLU A 7 2.40 -22.43 3.53
CA GLU A 7 1.47 -23.14 2.65
C GLU A 7 0.17 -22.33 2.44
N ASN A 8 -0.11 -21.95 1.19
CA ASN A 8 -1.19 -21.03 0.76
C ASN A 8 -0.94 -19.52 1.00
N GLY A 9 0.30 -19.06 0.89
CA GLY A 9 0.59 -17.62 0.83
C GLY A 9 0.37 -17.00 -0.55
N ILE A 10 -0.16 -15.78 -0.60
CA ILE A 10 -0.34 -14.96 -1.81
C ILE A 10 0.57 -13.73 -1.70
N LEU A 11 1.45 -13.56 -2.70
CA LEU A 11 2.18 -12.32 -2.94
C LEU A 11 1.34 -11.40 -3.84
N GLY A 12 1.17 -10.16 -3.42
CA GLY A 12 0.47 -9.13 -4.17
C GLY A 12 1.32 -7.88 -4.34
N LEU A 13 1.09 -7.18 -5.45
CA LEU A 13 1.64 -5.86 -5.75
C LEU A 13 0.47 -4.98 -6.23
N SER A 14 0.44 -3.73 -5.80
CA SER A 14 -0.48 -2.72 -6.31
C SER A 14 0.25 -1.42 -6.58
N VAL A 15 -0.24 -0.68 -7.57
CA VAL A 15 0.15 0.69 -7.87
C VAL A 15 -1.13 1.48 -8.08
N GLY A 16 -1.16 2.70 -7.58
CA GLY A 16 -2.31 3.58 -7.71
C GLY A 16 -1.93 5.04 -7.51
N GLN A 17 -2.83 5.90 -7.92
CA GLN A 17 -2.74 7.34 -7.68
C GLN A 17 -3.93 7.73 -6.80
N GLN A 18 -3.67 8.53 -5.78
CA GLN A 18 -4.73 9.11 -4.96
C GLN A 18 -5.48 10.18 -5.76
N PRO A 19 -6.80 10.34 -5.56
CA PRO A 19 -7.52 11.45 -6.15
C PRO A 19 -6.80 12.77 -5.86
N LYS A 20 -6.64 13.62 -6.88
CA LYS A 20 -6.09 14.96 -6.75
C LYS A 20 -7.07 15.97 -7.31
N VAL A 21 -6.99 17.21 -6.83
CA VAL A 21 -7.74 18.32 -7.40
C VAL A 21 -7.07 18.72 -8.71
N THR A 22 -7.76 18.54 -9.84
CA THR A 22 -7.21 18.85 -11.17
C THR A 22 -7.67 20.19 -11.72
N ASP A 23 -8.76 20.76 -11.21
CA ASP A 23 -9.34 22.03 -11.68
C ASP A 23 -10.28 22.63 -10.61
N ILE A 24 -10.03 23.87 -10.19
CA ILE A 24 -10.95 24.70 -9.38
C ILE A 24 -11.14 26.07 -10.02
N ASP A 25 -12.40 26.43 -10.30
CA ASP A 25 -12.80 27.79 -10.66
C ASP A 25 -12.45 28.79 -9.53
N ASN A 26 -11.41 29.61 -9.76
CA ASN A 26 -10.84 30.60 -8.83
C ASN A 26 -10.12 30.03 -7.58
N GLY A 27 -9.52 28.83 -7.67
CA GLY A 27 -8.69 28.23 -6.60
C GLY A 27 -7.27 27.88 -7.04
N GLU A 28 -6.49 27.28 -6.13
CA GLU A 28 -5.22 26.62 -6.46
C GLU A 28 -5.49 25.14 -6.81
N ASP A 29 -5.00 24.70 -7.97
CA ASP A 29 -4.98 23.28 -8.36
C ASP A 29 -3.78 22.56 -7.72
N ASP A 30 -3.82 21.23 -7.59
CA ASP A 30 -2.65 20.43 -7.20
C ASP A 30 -1.76 20.19 -8.43
N PRO A 31 -0.56 20.79 -8.55
CA PRO A 31 0.27 20.62 -9.73
C PRO A 31 0.88 19.22 -9.82
N ASP A 32 1.23 18.60 -8.69
CA ASP A 32 2.01 17.35 -8.67
C ASP A 32 1.14 16.10 -8.55
N THR A 33 1.75 14.91 -8.66
CA THR A 33 1.01 13.64 -8.76
C THR A 33 1.58 12.60 -7.83
N SER A 34 0.88 12.37 -6.72
CA SER A 34 1.23 11.33 -5.76
C SER A 34 0.93 9.94 -6.29
N ILE A 35 1.97 9.10 -6.39
CA ILE A 35 1.85 7.70 -6.77
C ILE A 35 2.18 6.84 -5.57
N GLN A 36 1.28 5.90 -5.29
CA GLN A 36 1.44 4.92 -4.25
C GLN A 36 1.79 3.56 -4.84
N PHE A 37 2.83 2.93 -4.33
CA PHE A 37 3.18 1.54 -4.63
C PHE A 37 3.07 0.70 -3.37
N GLN A 38 2.48 -0.49 -3.46
CA GLN A 38 2.36 -1.40 -2.34
C GLN A 38 2.77 -2.81 -2.75
N ILE A 39 3.56 -3.47 -1.91
CA ILE A 39 3.87 -4.90 -2.02
C ILE A 39 3.48 -5.57 -0.71
N PHE A 40 2.78 -6.68 -0.79
CA PHE A 40 2.31 -7.37 0.40
C PHE A 40 2.28 -8.87 0.20
N TYR A 41 2.46 -9.60 1.29
CA TYR A 41 2.36 -11.04 1.36
C TYR A 41 1.32 -11.42 2.40
N SER A 42 0.31 -12.16 1.96
CA SER A 42 -0.77 -12.66 2.81
C SER A 42 -0.64 -14.16 2.96
N TYR A 43 -0.66 -14.66 4.19
CA TYR A 43 -0.53 -16.08 4.47
C TYR A 43 -1.37 -16.47 5.68
N ARG A 44 -1.78 -17.73 5.69
CA ARG A 44 -2.58 -18.32 6.76
C ARG A 44 -1.68 -19.08 7.71
N ILE A 45 -1.70 -18.68 9.00
CA ILE A 45 -0.90 -19.37 10.03
C ILE A 45 -1.71 -20.53 10.65
N SER A 46 -3.04 -20.37 10.71
CA SER A 46 -3.95 -21.40 11.20
C SER A 46 -5.32 -21.23 10.54
N ASN A 47 -6.21 -22.22 10.64
CA ASN A 47 -7.57 -22.17 10.05
C ASN A 47 -8.36 -20.91 10.44
N ASN A 48 -8.02 -20.31 11.58
CA ASN A 48 -8.69 -19.17 12.18
C ASN A 48 -7.87 -17.86 12.12
N ILE A 49 -6.63 -17.89 11.62
CA ILE A 49 -5.71 -16.74 11.68
C ILE A 49 -5.01 -16.54 10.34
N ASP A 50 -5.20 -15.38 9.74
CA ASP A 50 -4.42 -14.90 8.59
C ASP A 50 -3.61 -13.67 8.95
N ILE A 51 -2.43 -13.57 8.35
CA ILE A 51 -1.56 -12.41 8.46
C ILE A 51 -1.26 -11.88 7.05
N THR A 52 -1.47 -10.58 6.86
CA THR A 52 -1.00 -9.84 5.69
C THR A 52 0.06 -8.85 6.13
N SER A 53 1.29 -9.01 5.67
CA SER A 53 2.38 -8.06 5.92
C SER A 53 2.83 -7.44 4.61
N GLY A 54 3.20 -6.17 4.62
CA GLY A 54 3.62 -5.50 3.40
C GLY A 54 4.27 -4.16 3.66
N PHE A 55 4.75 -3.57 2.58
CA PHE A 55 5.27 -2.23 2.53
C PHE A 55 4.47 -1.42 1.52
N PHE A 56 4.27 -0.14 1.80
CA PHE A 56 3.88 0.79 0.76
C PHE A 56 4.74 2.04 0.80
N VAL A 57 4.95 2.63 -0.37
CA VAL A 57 5.62 3.91 -0.53
C VAL A 57 4.66 4.91 -1.15
N GLU A 58 4.64 6.13 -0.59
CA GLU A 58 3.98 7.29 -1.16
C GLU A 58 5.05 8.24 -1.69
N THR A 59 5.04 8.55 -2.99
CA THR A 59 6.14 9.30 -3.63
C THR A 59 6.12 10.80 -3.36
N GLN A 60 4.94 11.41 -3.31
CA GLN A 60 4.77 12.86 -3.18
C GLN A 60 3.56 13.15 -2.28
N PRO A 61 3.68 12.91 -0.96
CA PRO A 61 2.58 13.09 -0.03
C PRO A 61 1.90 14.46 -0.20
N GLU A 62 0.57 14.48 -0.16
CA GLU A 62 -0.26 15.68 -0.41
C GLU A 62 -0.14 16.27 -1.82
N HIS A 63 0.39 15.50 -2.79
CA HIS A 63 0.65 15.98 -4.16
C HIS A 63 1.57 17.21 -4.19
N ASP A 64 2.62 17.18 -3.37
CA ASP A 64 3.65 18.22 -3.30
C ASP A 64 5.03 17.58 -3.56
N ASP A 65 5.71 17.99 -4.63
CA ASP A 65 7.03 17.47 -5.01
C ASP A 65 8.17 17.85 -4.06
N ARG A 66 7.92 18.79 -3.14
CA ARG A 66 8.86 19.19 -2.08
C ARG A 66 8.79 18.27 -0.87
N ASN A 67 7.75 17.45 -0.77
CA ASN A 67 7.60 16.49 0.31
C ASN A 67 8.41 15.22 0.03
N ASP A 68 9.16 14.79 1.03
CA ASP A 68 9.93 13.55 0.94
C ASP A 68 9.01 12.32 0.82
N PRO A 69 9.38 11.30 0.02
CA PRO A 69 8.64 10.05 -0.04
C PRO A 69 8.53 9.36 1.32
N ILE A 70 7.38 8.78 1.61
CA ILE A 70 7.13 8.05 2.86
C ILE A 70 7.08 6.55 2.58
N LEU A 71 7.93 5.78 3.26
CA LEU A 71 7.88 4.32 3.29
C LEU A 71 7.21 3.84 4.59
N VAL A 72 6.17 3.02 4.45
CA VAL A 72 5.42 2.48 5.59
C VAL A 72 5.44 0.96 5.54
N PHE A 73 5.78 0.34 6.67
CA PHE A 73 5.57 -1.08 6.91
C PHE A 73 4.25 -1.30 7.64
N VAL A 74 3.44 -2.25 7.15
CA VAL A 74 2.14 -2.57 7.72
C VAL A 74 1.99 -4.07 7.90
N THR A 75 1.35 -4.46 9.00
CA THR A 75 0.91 -5.85 9.23
C THR A 75 -0.53 -5.85 9.72
N ARG A 76 -1.36 -6.68 9.09
CA ARG A 76 -2.78 -6.89 9.40
C ARG A 76 -2.99 -8.34 9.78
N SER A 77 -3.56 -8.57 10.96
CA SER A 77 -3.95 -9.91 11.41
C SER A 77 -5.47 -10.04 11.42
N THR A 78 -6.01 -11.11 10.86
CA THR A 78 -7.45 -11.39 10.80
C THR A 78 -7.76 -12.67 11.55
N PHE A 79 -8.68 -12.58 12.52
CA PHE A 79 -9.12 -13.70 13.36
C PHE A 79 -10.57 -14.08 13.02
N ARG A 80 -10.84 -15.39 12.92
CA ARG A 80 -12.19 -15.96 12.75
C ARG A 80 -12.56 -16.79 13.98
N PHE A 81 -13.71 -16.48 14.58
CA PHE A 81 -14.25 -17.14 15.77
C PHE A 81 -15.51 -17.94 15.45
#